data_AF-D2RLW1-F1
#
_entry.id   AF-D2RLW1-F1
#
_cell.length_a   1.000
_cell.length_b   1.000
_cell.length_c   1.000
_cell.angle_alpha   90.00
_cell.angle_beta   90.00
_cell.angle_gamma   90.00
#
_symmetry.space_group_name_H-M   'P 1'
#
loop_
_entity.id
_entity.type
_entity.pdbx_description
1 polymer ?
#
loop_
_entity_poly.entity_id
_entity_poly.type
_entity_poly.pdbx_seq_one_letter_code
_entity_poly.pdbx_strand_id
1 'polypeptide(L)'
;MSNMIVLVLCCLVTWVIYLDSHSIGMKHKNLWVLGTFLLLPLAVPLYLIRRAQFLHQHQLTPRQKLEARAREASRKRREKAEREKQQWEQEQRQKAQADPEKTAREKAERYREKHEMRLRLDEQLSSQQQRHARKWGIHRE
;
A
#
# COMPACT_ATOMS: atom_id res chain seq x y z
N MET A 1 36.02 -50.31 0.94
CA MET A 1 34.85 -49.92 0.12
C MET A 1 34.04 -48.76 0.71
N SER A 2 33.78 -48.74 2.02
CA SER A 2 33.01 -47.65 2.67
C SER A 2 33.53 -46.23 2.36
N ASN A 3 34.84 -46.00 2.43
CA ASN A 3 35.42 -44.67 2.17
C ASN A 3 35.26 -44.20 0.71
N MET A 4 35.33 -45.10 -0.27
CA MET A 4 35.09 -44.75 -1.67
C MET A 4 33.63 -44.39 -1.93
N ILE A 5 32.70 -45.12 -1.30
CA ILE A 5 31.26 -44.83 -1.38
C ILE A 5 30.97 -43.45 -0.78
N VAL A 6 31.54 -43.14 0.39
CA VAL A 6 31.39 -41.83 1.04
C VAL A 6 31.95 -40.70 0.18
N LEU A 7 33.11 -40.88 -0.45
CA LEU A 7 33.70 -39.87 -1.34
C LEU A 7 32.83 -39.62 -2.57
N VAL A 8 32.31 -40.66 -3.22
CA VAL A 8 31.40 -40.52 -4.36
C VAL A 8 30.12 -39.79 -3.94
N LEU A 9 29.55 -40.12 -2.79
CA LEU A 9 28.39 -39.42 -2.24
C LEU A 9 28.71 -37.94 -1.94
N CYS A 10 29.86 -37.63 -1.35
CA CYS A 10 30.29 -36.25 -1.11
C CYS A 10 30.38 -35.45 -2.42
N CYS A 11 30.97 -36.02 -3.46
CA CYS A 11 31.09 -35.38 -4.76
C CYS A 11 29.71 -35.11 -5.40
N LEU A 12 28.80 -36.09 -5.36
CA LEU A 12 27.45 -35.95 -5.89
C LEU A 12 26.64 -34.89 -5.14
N VAL A 13 26.70 -34.88 -3.81
CA VAL A 13 26.00 -33.89 -2.98
C VAL A 13 26.55 -32.49 -3.23
N THR A 14 27.89 -32.36 -3.29
CA THR A 14 28.55 -31.07 -3.59
C THR A 14 28.16 -30.55 -4.97
N TRP A 15 28.06 -31.43 -5.96
CA TRP A 15 27.60 -31.08 -7.31
C TRP A 15 26.16 -30.55 -7.33
N VAL A 16 25.25 -31.22 -6.62
CA VAL A 16 23.85 -30.77 -6.50
C VAL A 16 23.77 -29.40 -5.83
N ILE A 17 24.55 -29.19 -4.77
CA ILE A 17 24.61 -27.91 -4.04
C ILE A 17 25.23 -26.81 -4.90
N TYR A 18 26.21 -27.14 -5.73
CA TYR A 18 26.79 -26.20 -6.71
C TYR A 18 25.72 -25.71 -7.69
N LEU A 19 24.95 -26.61 -8.30
CA LEU A 19 23.88 -26.26 -9.24
C LEU A 19 22.76 -25.46 -8.56
N ASP A 20 22.30 -25.89 -7.39
CA ASP A 20 21.21 -25.25 -6.65
C ASP A 20 21.60 -23.85 -6.12
N SER A 21 22.84 -23.68 -5.62
CA SER A 21 23.32 -22.36 -5.16
C SER A 21 23.53 -21.37 -6.30
N HIS A 22 23.91 -21.86 -7.49
CA HIS A 22 24.06 -21.04 -8.68
C HIS A 22 22.73 -20.60 -9.27
N SER A 23 21.74 -21.49 -9.32
CA SER A 23 20.39 -21.20 -9.84
C SER A 23 19.58 -20.28 -8.93
N ILE A 24 19.64 -20.47 -7.61
CA ILE A 24 18.93 -19.64 -6.62
C ILE A 24 19.60 -18.26 -6.44
N GLY A 25 20.87 -18.11 -6.82
CA GLY A 25 21.60 -16.85 -6.71
C GLY A 25 22.01 -16.52 -5.27
N MET A 26 22.30 -17.52 -4.45
CA MET A 26 22.70 -17.32 -3.05
C MET A 26 24.05 -16.59 -2.93
N LYS A 27 24.20 -15.77 -1.88
CA LYS A 27 25.47 -15.10 -1.55
C LYS A 27 26.51 -16.14 -1.07
N HIS A 28 27.77 -15.92 -1.44
CA HIS A 28 28.92 -16.77 -1.07
C HIS A 28 28.83 -18.23 -1.56
N LYS A 29 28.45 -18.45 -2.83
CA LYS A 29 28.30 -19.78 -3.46
C LYS A 29 29.51 -20.69 -3.24
N ASN A 30 30.72 -20.16 -3.45
CA ASN A 30 31.96 -20.92 -3.30
C ASN A 30 32.15 -21.43 -1.87
N LEU A 31 31.73 -20.66 -0.85
CA LEU A 31 31.82 -21.08 0.56
C LEU A 31 30.91 -22.27 0.85
N TRP A 32 29.71 -22.31 0.27
CA TRP A 32 28.78 -23.43 0.43
C TRP A 32 29.30 -24.70 -0.26
N VAL A 33 29.90 -24.56 -1.43
CA VAL A 33 30.49 -25.67 -2.19
C VAL A 33 31.72 -26.23 -1.47
N LEU A 34 32.64 -25.36 -1.03
CA LEU A 34 33.81 -25.76 -0.24
C LEU A 34 33.40 -26.38 1.10
N GLY A 35 32.46 -25.76 1.80
CA GLY A 35 31.98 -26.23 3.10
C GLY A 35 31.31 -27.60 3.02
N THR A 36 30.55 -27.88 1.96
CA THR A 36 29.87 -29.17 1.77
C THR A 36 30.82 -30.28 1.34
N PHE A 37 31.89 -29.94 0.62
CA PHE A 37 32.95 -30.89 0.29
C PHE A 37 33.82 -31.26 1.50
N LEU A 38 34.20 -30.27 2.32
CA LEU A 38 35.09 -30.46 3.49
C LEU A 38 34.36 -30.97 4.74
N LEU A 39 33.14 -30.50 4.99
CA LEU A 39 32.39 -30.72 6.23
C LEU A 39 30.92 -31.06 5.93
N LEU A 40 30.71 -32.08 5.10
CA LEU A 40 29.38 -32.54 4.67
C LEU A 40 28.33 -32.63 5.80
N PRO A 41 28.57 -33.30 6.95
CA PRO A 41 27.53 -33.49 7.97
C PRO A 41 27.07 -32.18 8.63
N LEU A 42 27.90 -31.13 8.61
CA LEU A 42 27.57 -29.84 9.20
C LEU A 42 27.07 -28.84 8.16
N ALA A 43 27.71 -28.79 7.00
CA ALA A 43 27.43 -27.80 5.97
C ALA A 43 26.12 -28.08 5.22
N VAL A 44 25.74 -29.35 5.01
CA VAL A 44 24.49 -29.71 4.31
C VAL A 44 23.24 -29.25 5.08
N PRO A 45 23.08 -29.53 6.39
CA PRO A 45 21.93 -29.01 7.15
C PRO A 45 21.87 -27.48 7.16
N LEU A 46 23.01 -26.82 7.35
CA LEU A 46 23.08 -25.35 7.35
C LEU A 46 22.71 -24.76 5.99
N TYR A 47 23.15 -25.40 4.90
CA TYR A 47 22.78 -25.03 3.53
C TYR A 47 21.27 -25.11 3.32
N LEU A 48 20.64 -26.22 3.74
CA LEU A 48 19.20 -26.42 3.61
C LEU A 48 18.39 -25.37 4.40
N ILE A 49 18.81 -25.05 5.63
CA ILE A 49 18.18 -23.99 6.44
C ILE A 49 18.32 -22.63 5.73
N ARG A 50 19.52 -22.30 5.26
CA ARG A 50 19.77 -21.02 4.58
C ARG A 50 18.98 -20.90 3.28
N ARG A 51 18.86 -22.00 2.53
CA ARG A 51 18.05 -22.12 1.31
C ARG A 51 16.57 -21.92 1.61
N ALA A 52 16.04 -22.59 2.64
CA ALA A 52 14.65 -22.42 3.07
C ALA A 52 14.37 -20.97 3.48
N GLN A 53 15.27 -20.37 4.27
CA GLN A 53 15.18 -18.95 4.62
C GLN A 53 15.17 -18.08 3.37
N PHE A 54 16.10 -18.28 2.43
CA PHE A 54 16.17 -17.48 1.20
C PHE A 54 14.89 -17.59 0.36
N LEU A 55 14.35 -18.80 0.19
CA LEU A 55 13.12 -19.04 -0.57
C LEU A 55 11.87 -18.44 0.09
N HIS A 56 11.82 -18.42 1.44
CA HIS A 56 10.67 -17.94 2.19
C HIS A 56 10.78 -16.49 2.68
N GLN A 57 11.98 -15.88 2.64
CA GLN A 57 12.25 -14.53 3.15
C GLN A 57 11.44 -13.44 2.44
N HIS A 58 11.02 -13.67 1.20
CA HIS A 58 10.21 -12.73 0.42
C HIS A 58 8.71 -13.02 0.45
N GLN A 59 8.26 -14.03 1.20
CA GLN A 59 6.83 -14.30 1.31
C GLN A 59 6.24 -13.43 2.42
N LEU A 60 5.48 -12.41 2.02
CA LEU A 60 4.58 -11.69 2.92
C LEU A 60 3.71 -12.70 3.68
N THR A 61 3.56 -12.51 4.98
CA THR A 61 2.64 -13.31 5.78
C THR A 61 1.22 -13.23 5.19
N PRO A 62 0.36 -14.25 5.38
CA PRO A 62 -1.00 -14.22 4.84
C PRO A 62 -1.78 -12.94 5.22
N ARG A 63 -1.56 -12.44 6.44
CA ARG A 63 -2.12 -11.15 6.90
C ARG A 63 -1.60 -9.96 6.09
N GLN A 64 -0.29 -9.87 5.86
CA GLN A 64 0.30 -8.82 5.04
C GLN A 64 -0.17 -8.88 3.58
N LYS A 65 -0.40 -10.08 3.02
CA LYS A 65 -0.97 -10.25 1.68
C LYS A 65 -2.39 -9.71 1.59
N LEU A 66 -3.24 -9.97 2.60
CA LEU A 66 -4.60 -9.42 2.66
C LEU A 66 -4.59 -7.90 2.76
N GLU A 67 -3.71 -7.34 3.59
CA GLU A 67 -3.57 -5.90 3.74
C GLU A 67 -3.05 -5.22 2.46
N ALA A 68 -2.09 -5.85 1.77
CA ALA A 68 -1.60 -5.38 0.47
C ALA A 68 -2.74 -5.33 -0.57
N ARG A 69 -3.56 -6.39 -0.66
CA ARG A 69 -4.75 -6.43 -1.53
C ARG A 69 -5.76 -5.34 -1.19
N ALA A 70 -6.01 -5.09 0.10
CA ALA A 70 -6.90 -4.03 0.54
C ALA A 70 -6.38 -2.63 0.13
N ARG A 71 -5.07 -2.40 0.25
CA ARG A 71 -4.41 -1.16 -0.21
C ARG A 71 -4.51 -0.98 -1.73
N GLU A 72 -4.30 -2.04 -2.51
CA GLU A 72 -4.47 -1.99 -3.97
C GLU A 72 -5.91 -1.68 -4.37
N ALA A 73 -6.90 -2.32 -3.74
CA ALA A 73 -8.31 -2.02 -3.97
C ALA A 73 -8.67 -0.57 -3.60
N SER A 74 -8.06 -0.02 -2.56
CA SER A 74 -8.22 1.38 -2.19
C SER A 74 -7.59 2.32 -3.23
N ARG A 75 -6.37 2.03 -3.71
CA ARG A 75 -5.71 2.79 -4.78
C ARG A 75 -6.52 2.82 -6.07
N LYS A 76 -7.04 1.66 -6.50
CA LYS A 76 -7.91 1.56 -7.68
C LYS A 76 -9.19 2.40 -7.55
N ARG A 77 -9.80 2.42 -6.35
CA ARG A 77 -10.96 3.27 -6.07
C ARG A 77 -10.63 4.76 -6.16
N ARG A 78 -9.49 5.17 -5.61
CA ARG A 78 -9.01 6.56 -5.70
C ARG A 78 -8.74 6.96 -7.14
N GLU A 79 -8.04 6.12 -7.90
CA GLU A 79 -7.74 6.36 -9.31
C GLU A 79 -9.01 6.48 -10.15
N LYS A 80 -10.02 5.64 -9.89
CA LYS A 80 -11.33 5.73 -10.56
C LYS A 80 -12.03 7.05 -10.23
N ALA A 81 -12.11 7.42 -8.95
CA ALA A 81 -12.73 8.67 -8.53
C ALA A 81 -12.00 9.91 -9.09
N GLU A 82 -10.68 9.84 -9.22
CA GLU A 82 -9.88 10.91 -9.81
C GLU A 82 -10.14 11.05 -11.32
N ARG A 83 -10.25 9.93 -12.05
CA ARG A 83 -10.63 9.93 -13.47
C ARG A 83 -12.04 10.49 -13.68
N GLU A 84 -13.00 10.04 -12.89
CA GLU A 84 -14.38 10.53 -12.94
C GLU A 84 -14.44 12.04 -12.63
N LYS A 85 -13.66 12.51 -11.65
CA LYS A 85 -13.53 13.93 -11.33
C LYS A 85 -12.94 14.72 -12.51
N GLN A 86 -11.87 14.23 -13.14
CA GLN A 86 -11.25 14.89 -14.29
C GLN A 86 -12.22 14.97 -15.48
N GLN A 87 -12.96 13.90 -15.76
CA GLN A 87 -13.99 13.89 -16.81
C GLN A 87 -15.10 14.90 -16.52
N TRP A 88 -15.61 14.90 -15.28
CA TRP A 88 -16.62 15.87 -14.85
C TRP A 88 -16.12 17.32 -14.97
N GLU A 89 -14.88 17.61 -14.56
CA GLU A 89 -14.29 18.95 -14.72
C GLU A 89 -14.18 19.36 -16.19
N GLN A 90 -13.80 18.45 -17.09
CA GLN A 90 -13.74 18.72 -18.52
C GLN A 90 -15.12 19.02 -19.10
N GLU A 91 -16.13 18.23 -18.76
CA GLU A 91 -17.52 18.48 -19.19
C GLU A 91 -18.04 19.82 -18.68
N GLN A 92 -17.74 20.18 -17.43
CA GLN A 92 -18.12 21.49 -16.89
C GLN A 92 -17.42 22.64 -17.62
N ARG A 93 -16.15 22.49 -17.99
CA ARG A 93 -15.42 23.49 -18.79
C ARG A 93 -16.02 23.64 -20.19
N GLN A 94 -16.38 22.53 -20.83
CA GLN A 94 -17.03 22.55 -22.15
C GLN A 94 -18.40 23.24 -22.09
N LYS A 95 -19.22 22.92 -21.07
CA LYS A 95 -20.51 23.60 -20.84
C LYS A 95 -20.32 25.10 -20.62
N ALA A 96 -19.32 25.49 -19.84
CA ALA A 96 -19.00 26.90 -19.58
C ALA A 96 -18.50 27.64 -20.83
N GLN A 97 -17.80 26.96 -21.74
CA GLN A 97 -17.37 27.52 -23.03
C GLN A 97 -18.54 27.64 -24.02
N ALA A 98 -19.45 26.66 -24.04
CA ALA A 98 -20.61 26.67 -24.92
C ALA A 98 -21.63 27.75 -24.56
N ASP A 99 -21.88 27.98 -23.27
CA ASP A 99 -22.80 29.01 -22.79
C ASP A 99 -22.27 29.69 -21.50
N PRO A 100 -21.48 30.77 -21.65
CA PRO A 100 -20.88 31.45 -20.51
C PRO A 100 -21.93 32.22 -19.68
N GLU A 101 -22.96 32.78 -20.31
CA GLU A 101 -23.98 33.57 -19.62
C GLU A 101 -24.85 32.70 -18.71
N LYS A 102 -25.36 31.59 -19.23
CA LYS A 102 -26.18 30.67 -18.44
C LYS A 102 -25.38 30.08 -17.27
N THR A 103 -24.12 29.72 -17.52
CA THR A 103 -23.22 29.22 -16.47
C THR A 103 -22.96 30.28 -15.39
N ALA A 104 -22.82 31.55 -15.77
CA ALA A 104 -22.66 32.66 -14.81
C ALA A 104 -23.92 32.89 -13.97
N ARG A 105 -25.12 32.82 -14.60
CA ARG A 105 -26.41 32.94 -13.90
C ARG A 105 -26.59 31.81 -12.88
N GLU A 106 -26.38 30.55 -13.28
CA GLU A 106 -26.46 29.41 -12.36
C GLU A 106 -25.45 29.52 -11.22
N LYS A 107 -24.22 30.00 -11.49
CA LYS A 107 -23.22 30.23 -10.44
C LYS A 107 -23.65 31.32 -9.46
N ALA A 108 -24.25 32.40 -9.96
CA ALA A 108 -24.76 33.50 -9.14
C ALA A 108 -25.92 33.04 -8.25
N GLU A 109 -26.85 32.24 -8.77
CA GLU A 109 -27.95 31.66 -8.00
C GLU A 109 -27.43 30.73 -6.90
N ARG A 110 -26.53 29.79 -7.22
CA ARG A 110 -25.92 28.91 -6.22
C ARG A 110 -25.13 29.68 -5.15
N TYR A 111 -24.51 30.79 -5.51
CA TYR A 111 -23.83 31.66 -4.55
C TYR A 111 -24.83 32.33 -3.60
N ARG A 112 -25.93 32.87 -4.13
CA ARG A 112 -27.01 33.46 -3.34
C ARG A 112 -27.61 32.45 -2.36
N GLU A 113 -27.98 31.27 -2.84
CA GLU A 113 -28.51 30.20 -1.98
C GLU A 113 -27.54 29.83 -0.85
N LYS A 114 -26.24 29.67 -1.16
CA LYS A 114 -25.22 29.39 -0.14
C LYS A 114 -25.06 30.53 0.84
N HIS A 115 -25.16 31.77 0.38
CA HIS A 115 -25.07 32.95 1.23
C HIS A 115 -26.27 33.04 2.18
N GLU A 116 -27.48 32.81 1.68
CA GLU A 116 -28.70 32.76 2.49
C GLU A 116 -28.65 31.63 3.52
N MET A 117 -28.18 30.44 3.13
CA MET A 117 -27.98 29.32 4.07
C MET A 117 -26.99 29.66 5.19
N ARG A 118 -25.90 30.38 4.87
CA ARG A 118 -24.92 30.83 5.88
C ARG A 118 -25.53 31.84 6.84
N LEU A 119 -26.26 32.84 6.33
CA LEU A 119 -26.95 33.82 7.16
C LEU A 119 -27.95 33.16 8.13
N ARG A 120 -28.77 32.23 7.62
CA ARG A 120 -29.70 31.46 8.46
C ARG A 120 -28.97 30.64 9.53
N LEU A 121 -27.82 30.06 9.20
CA LEU A 121 -27.02 29.31 10.15
C LEU A 121 -26.44 30.22 11.25
N ASP A 122 -25.95 31.40 10.89
CA ASP A 122 -25.40 32.37 11.84
C ASP A 122 -26.49 32.93 12.76
N GLU A 123 -27.71 33.16 12.25
CA GLU A 123 -28.89 33.49 13.06
C GLU A 123 -29.27 32.37 14.04
N GLN A 124 -29.20 31.11 13.59
CA GLN A 124 -29.45 29.96 14.47
C GLN A 124 -28.38 29.83 15.56
N LEU A 125 -27.10 30.03 15.22
CA LEU A 125 -26.01 29.96 16.17
C LEU A 125 -26.08 31.10 17.19
N SER A 126 -26.33 32.33 16.75
CA SER A 126 -26.46 33.50 17.63
C SER A 126 -27.66 33.35 18.58
N SER A 127 -28.81 32.89 18.08
CA SER A 127 -29.99 32.63 18.93
C SER A 127 -29.76 31.49 19.92
N GLN A 128 -29.05 30.42 19.53
CA GLN A 128 -28.62 29.37 20.45
C GLN A 128 -27.67 29.91 21.53
N GLN A 129 -26.67 30.72 21.16
CA GLN A 129 -25.73 31.33 22.10
C GLN A 129 -26.45 32.26 23.09
N GLN A 130 -27.41 33.06 22.64
CA GLN A 130 -28.22 33.91 23.52
C GLN A 130 -29.06 33.09 24.50
N ARG A 131 -29.71 32.01 24.03
CA ARG A 131 -30.46 31.10 24.91
C ARG A 131 -29.54 30.43 25.94
N HIS A 132 -28.33 30.05 25.53
CA HIS A 132 -27.32 29.49 26.41
C HIS A 132 -26.88 30.52 27.45
N ALA A 133 -26.48 31.72 27.04
CA ALA A 133 -26.09 32.80 27.95
C ALA A 133 -27.17 33.13 28.98
N ARG A 134 -28.44 33.20 28.56
CA ARG A 134 -29.60 33.37 29.47
C ARG A 134 -29.76 32.22 30.47
N LYS A 135 -29.59 30.96 30.04
CA LYS A 135 -29.66 29.80 30.94
C LYS A 135 -28.53 29.77 31.97
N TRP A 136 -27.34 30.22 31.59
CA TRP A 136 -26.15 30.20 32.44
C TRP A 136 -25.88 31.52 33.19
N GLY A 137 -26.76 32.52 33.06
CA GLY A 137 -26.62 33.82 33.72
C GLY A 137 -25.45 34.68 33.23
N ILE A 138 -24.82 34.32 32.11
CA ILE A 138 -23.64 35.01 31.57
C ILE A 138 -24.12 36.30 30.88
N HIS A 139 -23.89 37.45 31.53
CA HIS A 139 -24.12 38.76 30.94
C HIS A 139 -22.83 39.17 30.21
N ARG A 140 -22.89 39.30 28.88
CA ARG A 140 -21.81 39.94 28.12
C ARG A 140 -21.97 41.45 28.29
N GLU A 141 -20.99 42.07 28.94
CA GLU A 141 -20.79 43.54 28.96
C GLU A 141 -20.53 44.07 27.55
#